data_AF-A0A7H0G008-F1
#
_entry.id   AF-A0A7H0G008-F1
#
_cell.length_a   1.000
_cell.length_b   1.000
_cell.length_c   1.000
_cell.angle_alpha   90.00
_cell.angle_beta   90.00
_cell.angle_gamma   90.00
#
_symmetry.space_group_name_H-M   'P 1'
#
loop_
_entity.id
_entity.type
_entity.pdbx_description
1 polymer ?
#
loop_
_entity_poly.entity_id
_entity_poly.type
_entity_poly.pdbx_seq_one_letter_code
_entity_poly.pdbx_strand_id
1 'polypeptide(L)'
;MFDLLLGNLEELSLEELRGPLEEIASGNSSFGPMDEWTVWYRYLLAQLVPRHAERSFDSLYQHLVAAFIAVHPRRIDEPYPGFADDARQTLGRCLMDPSRWTGDRLAVPAPEDPFAGGRRAAFEWSVACGDFSAGMFFCAKYLIDDELDAWLDSVFAIRCPLWTTQLYTWLLAVHPLLVERVLELADLDSDPSTNVVWHGAHVLKGDFSGVYEPTPSPLPLLSPDRCKAVLAGARRHVSEASYFAWLDAIRPYAYLETMLGGTPSRFADAFKIV
;
A
#
# COMPACT_ATOMS: atom_id res chain seq x y z
N MET A 1 -5.50 -8.13 27.57
CA MET A 1 -5.57 -7.22 26.41
C MET A 1 -6.12 -8.06 25.27
N PHE A 2 -7.24 -7.64 24.67
CA PHE A 2 -7.99 -8.36 23.62
C PHE A 2 -8.50 -9.78 23.93
N ASP A 3 -9.23 -9.97 25.03
CA ASP A 3 -9.76 -11.29 25.42
C ASP A 3 -10.65 -11.93 24.32
N LEU A 4 -11.28 -11.12 23.49
CA LEU A 4 -12.07 -11.55 22.32
C LEU A 4 -11.22 -12.27 21.23
N LEU A 5 -9.92 -11.97 21.13
CA LEU A 5 -9.02 -12.56 20.13
C LEU A 5 -8.52 -13.96 20.52
N LEU A 6 -8.79 -14.40 21.74
CA LEU A 6 -8.54 -15.78 22.18
C LEU A 6 -9.61 -16.76 21.70
N GLY A 7 -10.72 -16.25 21.16
CA GLY A 7 -11.80 -17.04 20.58
C GLY A 7 -11.54 -17.45 19.12
N ASN A 8 -12.59 -17.87 18.42
CA ASN A 8 -12.52 -18.18 17.00
C ASN A 8 -12.45 -16.88 16.18
N LEU A 9 -11.27 -16.55 15.66
CA LEU A 9 -11.06 -15.34 14.86
C LEU A 9 -11.89 -15.34 13.56
N GLU A 10 -12.30 -16.49 13.03
CA GLU A 10 -13.15 -16.56 11.83
C GLU A 10 -14.57 -16.04 12.08
N GLU A 11 -15.05 -16.09 13.32
CA GLU A 11 -16.38 -15.62 13.70
C GLU A 11 -16.42 -14.11 13.96
N LEU A 12 -15.25 -13.49 14.14
CA LEU A 12 -15.15 -12.05 14.37
C LEU A 12 -15.39 -11.26 13.08
N SER A 13 -16.15 -10.19 13.21
CA SER A 13 -16.33 -9.21 12.14
C SER A 13 -15.02 -8.47 11.86
N LEU A 14 -14.90 -7.94 10.64
CA LEU A 14 -13.72 -7.15 10.26
C LEU A 14 -13.56 -5.88 11.11
N GLU A 15 -14.65 -5.33 11.63
CA GLU A 15 -14.63 -4.18 12.54
C GLU A 15 -14.03 -4.56 13.91
N GLU A 16 -14.39 -5.73 14.45
CA GLU A 16 -13.82 -6.25 15.70
C GLU A 16 -12.33 -6.59 15.57
N LEU A 17 -11.89 -7.03 14.39
CA LEU A 17 -10.49 -7.33 14.10
C LEU A 17 -9.65 -6.07 13.86
N ARG A 18 -10.26 -4.99 13.38
CA ARG A 18 -9.57 -3.73 13.08
C ARG A 18 -9.03 -3.06 14.33
N GLY A 19 -9.87 -2.90 15.35
CA GLY A 19 -9.51 -2.17 16.58
C GLY A 19 -8.19 -2.64 17.19
N PRO A 20 -7.98 -3.95 17.39
CA PRO A 20 -6.71 -4.48 17.87
C PRO A 20 -5.51 -4.19 16.96
N LEU A 21 -5.67 -4.29 15.63
CA LEU A 21 -4.59 -4.00 14.68
C LEU A 21 -4.22 -2.50 14.70
N GLU A 22 -5.20 -1.61 14.84
CA GLU A 22 -4.98 -0.17 15.01
C GLU A 22 -4.27 0.14 16.33
N GLU A 23 -4.65 -0.51 17.43
CA GLU A 23 -3.99 -0.35 18.73
C GLU A 23 -2.55 -0.87 18.69
N ILE A 24 -2.31 -2.01 18.05
CA ILE A 24 -0.96 -2.54 17.85
C ILE A 24 -0.11 -1.57 17.02
N ALA A 25 -0.65 -1.08 15.90
CA ALA A 25 0.09 -0.17 15.01
C ALA A 25 0.39 1.17 15.70
N SER A 26 -0.63 1.81 16.26
CA SER A 26 -0.50 3.10 16.96
C SER A 26 0.31 2.98 18.25
N GLY A 27 0.18 1.87 18.97
CA GLY A 27 0.95 1.59 20.16
C GLY A 27 2.45 1.52 19.85
N ASN A 28 2.85 0.67 18.90
CA ASN A 28 4.28 0.54 18.55
C ASN A 28 4.86 1.83 17.97
N SER A 29 4.07 2.60 17.20
CA SER A 29 4.53 3.90 16.68
C SER A 29 4.65 4.96 17.77
N SER A 30 3.74 4.95 18.75
CA SER A 30 3.59 6.01 19.76
C SER A 30 4.24 5.71 21.10
N PHE A 31 4.71 4.49 21.36
CA PHE A 31 5.40 4.12 22.59
C PHE A 31 6.67 3.29 22.36
N GLY A 32 7.02 3.05 21.09
CA GLY A 32 8.09 2.14 20.71
C GLY A 32 7.70 0.67 20.78
N PRO A 33 8.63 -0.25 20.46
CA PRO A 33 8.35 -1.67 20.38
C PRO A 33 7.96 -2.24 21.74
N MET A 34 6.80 -2.89 21.83
CA MET A 34 6.38 -3.63 23.02
C MET A 34 6.18 -5.11 22.69
N ASP A 35 6.69 -5.98 23.57
CA ASP A 35 6.61 -7.44 23.38
C ASP A 35 5.16 -7.92 23.28
N GLU A 36 4.26 -7.37 24.10
CA GLU A 36 2.84 -7.76 24.10
C GLU A 36 2.18 -7.50 22.73
N TRP A 37 2.31 -6.30 22.17
CA TRP A 37 1.77 -5.99 20.85
C TRP A 37 2.45 -6.78 19.74
N THR A 38 3.76 -6.99 19.83
CA THR A 38 4.52 -7.78 18.85
C THR A 38 4.05 -9.24 18.83
N VAL A 39 3.83 -9.85 20.01
CA VAL A 39 3.33 -11.22 20.13
C VAL A 39 1.90 -11.31 19.60
N TRP A 40 1.01 -10.39 19.99
CA TRP A 40 -0.35 -10.34 19.46
C TRP A 40 -0.39 -10.17 17.96
N TYR A 41 0.42 -9.26 17.42
CA TYR A 41 0.49 -9.04 15.98
C TYR A 41 0.91 -10.29 15.22
N ARG A 42 1.94 -11.01 15.69
CA ARG A 42 2.38 -12.25 15.05
C ARG A 42 1.30 -13.33 15.06
N TYR A 43 0.57 -13.46 16.16
CA TYR A 43 -0.58 -14.36 16.25
C TYR A 43 -1.67 -13.99 15.25
N LEU A 44 -2.05 -12.70 15.19
CA LEU A 44 -3.09 -12.21 14.29
C LEU A 44 -2.67 -12.30 12.82
N LEU A 45 -1.43 -11.95 12.48
CA LEU A 45 -0.94 -11.94 11.10
C LEU A 45 -1.16 -13.30 10.42
N ALA A 46 -0.74 -14.39 11.06
CA ALA A 46 -0.89 -15.74 10.50
C ALA A 46 -2.36 -16.13 10.25
N GLN A 47 -3.27 -15.68 11.12
CA GLN A 47 -4.69 -16.05 11.07
C GLN A 47 -5.50 -15.15 10.13
N LEU A 48 -5.08 -13.90 9.96
CA LEU A 48 -5.85 -12.88 9.24
C LEU A 48 -5.41 -12.68 7.79
N VAL A 49 -4.21 -13.11 7.41
CA VAL A 49 -3.75 -13.10 6.00
C VAL A 49 -4.72 -13.81 5.05
N PRO A 50 -5.27 -15.00 5.36
CA PRO A 50 -6.26 -15.65 4.48
C PRO A 50 -7.52 -14.80 4.24
N ARG A 51 -7.85 -13.92 5.19
CA ARG A 51 -9.03 -13.04 5.16
C ARG A 51 -8.75 -11.67 4.51
N HIS A 52 -7.55 -11.44 3.98
CA HIS A 52 -7.12 -10.11 3.49
C HIS A 52 -8.00 -9.53 2.37
N ALA A 53 -8.70 -10.38 1.60
CA ALA A 53 -9.53 -9.98 0.47
C ALA A 53 -11.01 -9.80 0.84
N GLU A 54 -11.39 -10.01 2.11
CA GLU A 54 -12.76 -9.76 2.55
C GLU A 54 -13.12 -8.27 2.40
N ARG A 55 -14.34 -8.02 1.91
CA ARG A 55 -14.79 -6.66 1.59
C ARG A 55 -15.34 -5.98 2.84
N SER A 56 -14.71 -4.89 3.24
CA SER A 56 -15.15 -3.96 4.28
C SER A 56 -14.83 -2.53 3.87
N PHE A 57 -15.51 -1.56 4.51
CA PHE A 57 -15.20 -0.14 4.35
C PHE A 57 -13.73 0.16 4.65
N ASP A 58 -13.19 -0.46 5.71
CA ASP A 58 -11.80 -0.36 6.09
C ASP A 58 -11.11 -1.69 5.84
N SER A 59 -10.13 -1.70 4.94
CA SER A 59 -9.48 -2.92 4.48
C SER A 59 -8.63 -3.56 5.57
N LEU A 60 -8.90 -4.83 5.88
CA LEU A 60 -8.08 -5.61 6.80
C LEU A 60 -6.62 -5.67 6.35
N TYR A 61 -6.37 -5.76 5.04
CA TYR A 61 -5.03 -5.79 4.48
C TYR A 61 -4.24 -4.50 4.80
N GLN A 62 -4.88 -3.34 4.70
CA GLN A 62 -4.28 -2.05 5.03
C GLN A 62 -3.81 -2.00 6.49
N HIS A 63 -4.64 -2.48 7.42
CA HIS A 63 -4.29 -2.56 8.84
C HIS A 63 -3.18 -3.58 9.11
N LEU A 64 -3.22 -4.75 8.46
CA LEU A 64 -2.16 -5.75 8.57
C LEU A 64 -0.80 -5.19 8.14
N VAL A 65 -0.75 -4.48 7.00
CA VAL A 65 0.50 -3.84 6.51
C VAL A 65 0.94 -2.70 7.43
N ALA A 66 0.02 -1.84 7.87
CA ALA A 66 0.36 -0.74 8.78
C ALA A 66 0.95 -1.26 10.10
N ALA A 67 0.29 -2.26 10.73
CA ALA A 67 0.80 -2.90 11.93
C ALA A 67 2.14 -3.63 11.68
N PHE A 68 2.31 -4.27 10.52
CA PHE A 68 3.59 -4.89 10.16
C PHE A 68 4.72 -3.86 10.15
N ILE A 69 4.49 -2.71 9.51
CA ILE A 69 5.49 -1.65 9.39
C ILE A 69 5.79 -1.05 10.76
N ALA A 70 4.77 -0.83 11.60
CA ALA A 70 4.95 -0.30 12.94
C ALA A 70 5.77 -1.25 13.84
N VAL A 71 5.58 -2.57 13.71
CA VAL A 71 6.35 -3.59 14.45
C VAL A 71 7.77 -3.75 13.88
N HIS A 72 7.94 -3.59 12.56
CA HIS A 72 9.22 -3.77 11.85
C HIS A 72 9.70 -2.50 11.13
N PRO A 73 9.85 -1.35 11.81
CA PRO A 73 9.95 -0.04 11.16
C PRO A 73 11.24 0.14 10.36
N ARG A 74 12.31 -0.61 10.69
CA ARG A 74 13.61 -0.56 10.00
C ARG A 74 13.84 -1.75 9.09
N ARG A 75 13.70 -2.96 9.64
CA ARG A 75 13.88 -4.25 8.96
C ARG A 75 12.96 -5.28 9.58
N ILE A 76 12.75 -6.39 8.88
CA ILE A 76 12.04 -7.54 9.44
C ILE A 76 13.01 -8.24 10.40
N ASP A 77 12.61 -8.30 11.67
CA ASP A 77 13.31 -9.12 12.65
C ASP A 77 12.85 -10.57 12.51
N GLU A 78 13.75 -11.53 12.69
CA GLU A 78 13.51 -12.96 12.47
C GLU A 78 13.19 -13.67 13.81
N PRO A 79 11.90 -13.75 14.24
CA PRO A 79 11.52 -14.54 15.42
C PRO A 79 11.75 -16.04 15.24
N TYR A 80 11.75 -16.50 13.99
CA TYR A 80 12.12 -17.85 13.58
C TYR A 80 12.78 -17.77 12.20
N PRO A 81 13.63 -18.75 11.82
CA PRO A 81 14.27 -18.74 10.50
C PRO A 81 13.25 -18.76 9.35
N GLY A 82 13.29 -17.73 8.50
CA GLY A 82 12.44 -17.64 7.31
C GLY A 82 11.20 -16.75 7.48
N PHE A 83 11.03 -16.09 8.62
CA PHE A 83 9.88 -15.23 8.86
C PHE A 83 9.81 -14.05 7.87
N ALA A 84 10.94 -13.45 7.49
CA ALA A 84 10.92 -12.39 6.49
C ALA A 84 10.48 -12.88 5.11
N ASP A 85 10.86 -14.10 4.75
CA ASP A 85 10.38 -14.72 3.52
C ASP A 85 8.88 -14.98 3.60
N ASP A 86 8.40 -15.59 4.68
CA ASP A 86 6.96 -15.83 4.87
C ASP A 86 6.15 -14.54 4.81
N ALA A 87 6.61 -13.46 5.44
CA ALA A 87 5.98 -12.14 5.36
C ALA A 87 5.93 -11.60 3.92
N ARG A 88 7.03 -11.73 3.15
CA ARG A 88 7.08 -11.35 1.73
C ARG A 88 6.16 -12.21 0.86
N GLN A 89 6.15 -13.53 1.08
CA GLN A 89 5.36 -14.50 0.33
C GLN A 89 3.86 -14.45 0.69
N THR A 90 3.50 -13.79 1.80
CA THR A 90 2.11 -13.59 2.21
C THR A 90 1.66 -12.16 1.91
N LEU A 91 2.00 -11.19 2.75
CA LEU A 91 1.58 -9.79 2.61
C LEU A 91 2.00 -9.17 1.28
N GLY A 92 3.21 -9.49 0.79
CA GLY A 92 3.70 -9.00 -0.49
C GLY A 92 2.97 -9.59 -1.71
N ARG A 93 2.30 -10.73 -1.55
CA ARG A 93 1.56 -11.41 -2.62
C ARG A 93 0.05 -11.16 -2.60
N CYS A 94 -0.50 -10.56 -1.55
CA CYS A 94 -1.94 -10.25 -1.46
C CYS A 94 -2.46 -9.39 -2.64
N LEU A 95 -1.65 -8.54 -3.27
CA LEU A 95 -2.05 -7.81 -4.48
C LEU A 95 -2.27 -8.72 -5.70
N MET A 96 -1.61 -9.87 -5.72
CA MET A 96 -1.65 -10.88 -6.78
C MET A 96 -2.59 -12.05 -6.42
N ASP A 97 -3.38 -11.94 -5.35
CA ASP A 97 -4.32 -12.98 -4.96
C ASP A 97 -5.32 -13.24 -6.09
N PRO A 98 -5.55 -14.51 -6.50
CA PRO A 98 -6.42 -14.84 -7.63
C PRO A 98 -7.84 -14.25 -7.53
N SER A 99 -8.37 -14.01 -6.32
CA SER A 99 -9.69 -13.38 -6.14
C SER A 99 -9.77 -11.94 -6.66
N ARG A 100 -8.62 -11.28 -6.85
CA ARG A 100 -8.48 -9.91 -7.36
C ARG A 100 -8.27 -9.87 -8.88
N TRP A 101 -8.22 -11.02 -9.55
CA TRP A 101 -7.92 -11.13 -10.97
C TRP A 101 -8.92 -12.02 -11.71
N THR A 102 -9.29 -11.61 -12.92
CA THR A 102 -10.06 -12.40 -13.88
C THR A 102 -9.21 -12.53 -15.13
N GLY A 103 -8.46 -13.63 -15.24
CA GLY A 103 -7.48 -13.81 -16.30
C GLY A 103 -6.31 -12.83 -16.14
N ASP A 104 -6.06 -12.01 -17.16
CA ASP A 104 -4.99 -11.00 -17.21
C ASP A 104 -5.44 -9.61 -16.72
N ARG A 105 -6.65 -9.50 -16.16
CA ARG A 105 -7.26 -8.22 -15.74
C ARG A 105 -7.64 -8.24 -14.28
N LEU A 106 -7.62 -7.07 -13.65
CA LEU A 106 -8.18 -6.88 -12.32
C LEU A 106 -9.68 -7.21 -12.33
N ALA A 107 -10.12 -7.99 -11.34
CA ALA A 107 -11.51 -8.38 -11.11
C ALA A 107 -12.32 -7.25 -10.47
N VAL A 108 -12.29 -6.06 -11.08
CA VAL A 108 -13.06 -4.90 -10.64
C VAL A 108 -14.38 -4.89 -11.41
N PRO A 109 -15.54 -5.05 -10.76
CA PRO A 109 -16.81 -4.81 -11.42
C PRO A 109 -16.83 -3.33 -11.84
N ALA A 110 -17.07 -3.08 -13.12
CA ALA A 110 -17.33 -1.71 -13.57
C ALA A 110 -18.59 -1.21 -12.82
N PRO A 111 -18.56 -0.02 -12.22
CA PRO A 111 -19.75 0.50 -11.56
C PRO A 111 -20.89 0.63 -12.58
N GLU A 112 -22.10 0.16 -12.22
CA GLU A 112 -23.30 0.29 -13.07
C GLU A 112 -23.64 1.76 -13.33
N ASP A 113 -23.33 2.63 -12.37
CA ASP A 113 -23.37 4.08 -12.52
C ASP A 113 -22.15 4.70 -11.81
N PRO A 114 -21.23 5.35 -12.54
CA PRO A 114 -20.08 6.02 -11.94
C PRO A 114 -20.41 7.27 -11.11
N PHE A 115 -21.67 7.72 -11.13
CA PHE A 115 -22.17 8.91 -10.45
C PHE A 115 -23.26 8.62 -9.40
N ALA A 116 -24.01 7.51 -9.49
CA ALA A 116 -25.07 7.18 -8.52
C ALA A 116 -24.58 6.40 -7.29
N GLY A 117 -23.36 5.88 -7.32
CA GLY A 117 -22.73 5.34 -6.12
C GLY A 117 -22.19 6.48 -5.25
N GLY A 118 -22.84 6.80 -4.13
CA GLY A 118 -22.11 7.44 -3.02
C GLY A 118 -20.85 6.61 -2.67
N ARG A 119 -19.91 7.16 -1.88
CA ARG A 119 -18.61 6.55 -1.49
C ARG A 119 -18.65 5.04 -1.10
N ARG A 120 -19.82 4.47 -0.86
CA ARG A 120 -20.06 3.10 -0.42
C ARG A 120 -20.15 2.03 -1.53
N ALA A 121 -20.42 2.37 -2.80
CA ALA A 121 -20.70 1.38 -3.84
C ALA A 121 -19.55 1.15 -4.84
N ALA A 122 -18.67 2.15 -5.01
CA ALA A 122 -17.45 2.03 -5.80
C ALA A 122 -16.29 1.74 -4.85
N PHE A 123 -16.11 0.47 -4.45
CA PHE A 123 -14.88 0.06 -3.78
C PHE A 123 -13.70 0.15 -4.75
N GLU A 124 -13.18 1.37 -4.85
CA GLU A 124 -11.81 1.91 -4.94
C GLU A 124 -10.73 1.19 -5.75
N TRP A 125 -10.84 -0.08 -6.12
CA TRP A 125 -9.80 -0.80 -6.87
C TRP A 125 -9.56 -0.28 -8.29
N SER A 126 -10.44 0.58 -8.82
CA SER A 126 -10.26 1.13 -10.16
C SER A 126 -9.22 2.25 -10.25
N VAL A 127 -8.87 2.92 -9.14
CA VAL A 127 -7.86 4.02 -9.11
C VAL A 127 -7.14 4.01 -7.76
N ALA A 128 -5.81 3.79 -7.79
CA ALA A 128 -4.87 3.76 -6.67
C ALA A 128 -5.51 3.60 -5.28
N CYS A 129 -6.03 2.41 -4.97
CA CYS A 129 -6.68 2.17 -3.68
C CYS A 129 -5.65 2.03 -2.55
N GLY A 130 -6.11 2.21 -1.31
CA GLY A 130 -5.26 2.05 -0.13
C GLY A 130 -4.59 0.67 -0.05
N ASP A 131 -5.23 -0.40 -0.55
CA ASP A 131 -4.62 -1.73 -0.63
C ASP A 131 -3.43 -1.75 -1.57
N PHE A 132 -3.59 -1.20 -2.77
CA PHE A 132 -2.52 -1.10 -3.75
C PHE A 132 -1.34 -0.32 -3.17
N SER A 133 -1.62 0.83 -2.56
CA SER A 133 -0.57 1.64 -1.95
C SER A 133 0.15 0.90 -0.81
N ALA A 134 -0.60 0.30 0.12
CA ALA A 134 -0.04 -0.47 1.23
C ALA A 134 0.88 -1.60 0.73
N GLY A 135 0.43 -2.37 -0.26
CA GLY A 135 1.23 -3.46 -0.84
C GLY A 135 2.46 -2.97 -1.61
N MET A 136 2.34 -1.88 -2.37
CA MET A 136 3.48 -1.27 -3.07
C MET A 136 4.54 -0.77 -2.08
N PHE A 137 4.13 -0.10 -1.00
CA PHE A 137 5.05 0.35 0.04
C PHE A 137 5.67 -0.81 0.81
N PHE A 138 4.90 -1.84 1.14
CA PHE A 138 5.41 -3.05 1.79
C PHE A 138 6.52 -3.69 0.95
N CYS A 139 6.26 -3.94 -0.34
CA CYS A 139 7.25 -4.54 -1.24
C CYS A 139 8.47 -3.63 -1.44
N ALA A 140 8.28 -2.34 -1.68
CA ALA A 140 9.37 -1.38 -1.83
C ALA A 140 10.28 -1.32 -0.58
N LYS A 141 9.68 -1.45 0.62
CA LYS A 141 10.40 -1.41 1.90
C LYS A 141 11.13 -2.71 2.24
N TYR A 142 10.53 -3.88 1.97
CA TYR A 142 10.98 -5.15 2.57
C TYR A 142 11.47 -6.23 1.61
N LEU A 143 11.27 -6.08 0.29
CA LEU A 143 11.95 -6.97 -0.67
C LEU A 143 13.46 -6.86 -0.47
N ILE A 144 14.22 -7.94 -0.68
CA ILE A 144 15.68 -7.84 -0.65
C ILE A 144 16.16 -6.98 -1.82
N ASP A 145 17.31 -6.30 -1.66
CA ASP A 145 17.78 -5.31 -2.64
C ASP A 145 17.91 -5.90 -4.05
N ASP A 146 18.41 -7.13 -4.15
CA ASP A 146 18.60 -7.85 -5.42
C ASP A 146 17.29 -8.27 -6.12
N GLU A 147 16.16 -8.29 -5.40
CA GLU A 147 14.85 -8.64 -5.94
C GLU A 147 14.03 -7.42 -6.35
N LEU A 148 14.32 -6.24 -5.79
CA LEU A 148 13.48 -5.05 -5.98
C LEU A 148 13.39 -4.64 -7.45
N ASP A 149 14.52 -4.67 -8.18
CA ASP A 149 14.53 -4.31 -9.60
C ASP A 149 13.70 -5.26 -10.46
N ALA A 150 13.88 -6.58 -10.27
CA ALA A 150 13.11 -7.59 -11.00
C ALA A 150 11.62 -7.54 -10.65
N TRP A 151 11.29 -7.27 -9.38
CA TRP A 151 9.91 -7.07 -8.95
C TRP A 151 9.29 -5.82 -9.58
N LEU A 152 10.00 -4.69 -9.62
CA LEU A 152 9.53 -3.48 -10.32
C LEU A 152 9.29 -3.76 -11.80
N ASP A 153 10.21 -4.46 -12.46
CA ASP A 153 10.03 -4.86 -13.86
C ASP A 153 8.76 -5.72 -14.04
N SER A 154 8.45 -6.61 -13.11
CA SER A 154 7.22 -7.41 -13.13
C SER A 154 5.95 -6.56 -12.93
N VAL A 155 6.00 -5.56 -12.04
CA VAL A 155 4.88 -4.62 -11.80
C VAL A 155 4.54 -3.83 -13.06
N PHE A 156 5.54 -3.40 -13.82
CA PHE A 156 5.33 -2.68 -15.08
C PHE A 156 4.98 -3.60 -16.27
N ALA A 157 5.27 -4.91 -16.19
CA ALA A 157 4.94 -5.86 -17.24
C ALA A 157 3.44 -6.21 -17.31
N ILE A 158 2.67 -5.96 -16.26
CA ILE A 158 1.23 -6.26 -16.19
C ILE A 158 0.44 -5.39 -17.18
N ARG A 159 -0.20 -6.02 -18.16
CA ARG A 159 -0.95 -5.37 -19.26
C ARG A 159 -2.43 -5.12 -18.96
N CYS A 160 -2.76 -4.81 -17.72
CA CYS A 160 -4.11 -4.43 -17.33
C CYS A 160 -4.23 -2.88 -17.27
N PRO A 161 -5.12 -2.23 -18.04
CA PRO A 161 -5.23 -0.77 -18.04
C PRO A 161 -5.54 -0.19 -16.66
N LEU A 162 -6.40 -0.87 -15.88
CA LEU A 162 -6.73 -0.48 -14.51
C LEU A 162 -5.51 -0.59 -13.58
N TRP A 163 -4.70 -1.63 -13.73
CA TRP A 163 -3.44 -1.78 -12.98
C TRP A 163 -2.48 -0.63 -13.29
N THR A 164 -2.27 -0.34 -14.58
CA THR A 164 -1.40 0.78 -15.00
C THR A 164 -1.92 2.12 -14.45
N THR A 165 -3.25 2.33 -14.44
CA THR A 165 -3.85 3.50 -13.80
C THR A 165 -3.52 3.59 -12.31
N GLN A 166 -3.67 2.49 -11.55
CA GLN A 166 -3.28 2.49 -10.13
C GLN A 166 -1.80 2.79 -9.94
N LEU A 167 -0.93 2.18 -10.75
CA LEU A 167 0.50 2.37 -10.68
C LEU A 167 0.92 3.82 -11.00
N TYR A 168 0.39 4.41 -12.06
CA TYR A 168 0.74 5.78 -12.46
C TYR A 168 0.23 6.81 -11.47
N THR A 169 -1.01 6.64 -10.98
CA THR A 169 -1.56 7.50 -9.93
C THR A 169 -0.75 7.36 -8.63
N TRP A 170 -0.37 6.13 -8.25
CA TRP A 170 0.49 5.90 -7.08
C TRP A 170 1.84 6.59 -7.23
N LEU A 171 2.52 6.38 -8.37
CA LEU A 171 3.81 7.00 -8.68
C LEU A 171 3.77 8.52 -8.65
N LEU A 172 2.71 9.14 -9.20
CA LEU A 172 2.53 10.59 -9.12
C LEU A 172 2.44 11.05 -7.68
N ALA A 173 1.59 10.40 -6.89
CA ALA A 173 1.32 10.81 -5.53
C ALA A 173 2.53 10.63 -4.60
N VAL A 174 3.29 9.54 -4.77
CA VAL A 174 4.49 9.27 -3.97
C VAL A 174 5.74 9.94 -4.54
N HIS A 175 5.66 10.59 -5.71
CA HIS A 175 6.80 11.26 -6.33
C HIS A 175 7.54 12.23 -5.39
N PRO A 176 6.87 13.07 -4.57
CA PRO A 176 7.55 13.93 -3.59
C PRO A 176 8.42 13.14 -2.60
N LEU A 177 7.98 11.96 -2.16
CA LEU A 177 8.75 11.06 -1.29
C LEU A 177 9.95 10.46 -2.05
N LEU A 178 9.73 10.00 -3.29
CA LEU A 178 10.77 9.38 -4.12
C LEU A 178 11.89 10.35 -4.52
N VAL A 179 11.60 11.65 -4.61
CA VAL A 179 12.60 12.71 -4.86
C VAL A 179 13.08 13.40 -3.58
N GLU A 180 12.80 12.81 -2.41
CA GLU A 180 13.25 13.30 -1.09
C GLU A 180 12.79 14.73 -0.76
N ARG A 181 11.67 15.19 -1.35
CA ARG A 181 11.03 16.48 -1.02
C ARG A 181 10.25 16.38 0.29
N VAL A 182 9.69 15.22 0.58
CA VAL A 182 9.09 14.86 1.87
C VAL A 182 9.75 13.58 2.38
N LEU A 183 9.76 13.39 3.71
CA LEU A 183 10.40 12.23 4.35
C LEU A 183 9.38 11.23 4.89
N GLU A 184 8.17 11.69 5.23
CA GLU A 184 7.14 10.90 5.90
C GLU A 184 5.88 10.82 5.04
N LEU A 185 5.14 9.71 5.12
CA LEU A 185 3.88 9.55 4.38
C LEU A 185 2.83 10.58 4.79
N ALA A 186 2.79 10.93 6.07
CA ALA A 186 1.83 11.90 6.61
C ALA A 186 2.02 13.30 6.02
N ASP A 187 3.19 13.58 5.42
CA ASP A 187 3.51 14.86 4.81
C ASP A 187 3.27 14.85 3.28
N LEU A 188 2.82 13.72 2.70
CA LEU A 188 2.33 13.70 1.33
C LEU A 188 1.04 14.52 1.26
N ASP A 189 1.00 15.49 0.34
CA ASP A 189 -0.20 16.26 0.07
C ASP A 189 -1.28 15.31 -0.44
N SER A 190 -2.30 15.08 0.40
CA SER A 190 -3.41 14.20 0.08
C SER A 190 -4.35 14.93 -0.86
N ASP A 191 -3.95 15.08 -2.12
CA ASP A 191 -4.90 15.40 -3.17
C ASP A 191 -5.98 14.30 -3.17
N PRO A 192 -7.27 14.66 -2.99
CA PRO A 192 -8.35 13.69 -3.01
C PRO A 192 -8.37 12.79 -4.25
N SER A 193 -7.80 13.25 -5.37
CA SER A 193 -7.71 12.51 -6.64
C SER A 193 -6.61 11.44 -6.70
N THR A 194 -5.65 11.44 -5.76
CA THR A 194 -4.51 10.50 -5.78
C THR A 194 -4.35 9.78 -4.45
N ASN A 195 -5.45 9.36 -3.81
CA ASN A 195 -5.50 8.80 -2.45
C ASN A 195 -4.55 7.59 -2.20
N VAL A 196 -3.27 7.86 -1.98
CA VAL A 196 -2.23 6.85 -1.70
C VAL A 196 -2.02 6.63 -0.22
N VAL A 197 -2.63 7.43 0.64
CA VAL A 197 -2.60 7.19 2.08
C VAL A 197 -3.67 6.15 2.37
N TRP A 198 -3.29 5.08 3.07
CA TRP A 198 -4.19 4.00 3.44
C TRP A 198 -4.56 4.07 4.93
N HIS A 199 -5.57 3.29 5.33
CA HIS A 199 -5.97 3.23 6.74
C HIS A 199 -4.81 2.76 7.62
N GLY A 200 -4.54 3.52 8.69
CA GLY A 200 -3.39 3.30 9.57
C GLY A 200 -2.07 3.92 9.10
N ALA A 201 -1.95 4.42 7.86
CA ALA A 201 -0.70 5.06 7.42
C ALA A 201 -0.34 6.33 8.22
N HIS A 202 -1.34 7.02 8.79
CA HIS A 202 -1.12 8.20 9.63
C HIS A 202 -0.37 7.90 10.94
N VAL A 203 -0.38 6.65 11.40
CA VAL A 203 0.39 6.24 12.59
C VAL A 203 1.86 5.96 12.24
N LEU A 204 2.20 5.86 10.96
CA LEU A 204 3.55 5.55 10.49
C LEU A 204 4.41 6.82 10.38
N LYS A 205 4.49 7.59 11.47
CA LYS A 205 5.19 8.88 11.58
C LYS A 205 6.15 8.87 12.78
N GLY A 206 7.32 9.48 12.67
CA GLY A 206 8.31 9.57 13.73
C GLY A 206 9.35 8.44 13.71
N ASP A 207 10.01 8.17 14.84
CA ASP A 207 11.19 7.28 14.91
C ASP A 207 10.94 5.86 15.44
N PHE A 208 9.69 5.57 15.81
CA PHE A 208 9.19 4.30 16.38
C PHE A 208 10.06 3.75 17.52
N SER A 209 10.89 4.58 18.17
CA SER A 209 11.84 4.10 19.17
C SER A 209 11.25 4.11 20.57
N GLY A 210 10.18 4.88 20.78
CA GLY A 210 9.65 5.19 22.12
C GLY A 210 10.47 6.25 22.86
N VAL A 211 11.51 6.81 22.24
CA VAL A 211 12.36 7.85 22.82
C VAL A 211 11.93 9.22 22.32
N TYR A 212 11.36 10.02 23.21
CA TYR A 212 10.80 11.35 22.88
C TYR A 212 11.75 12.51 23.17
N GLU A 213 12.84 12.26 23.90
CA GLU A 213 13.82 13.28 24.27
C GLU A 213 15.24 12.90 23.84
N PRO A 214 15.92 13.76 23.04
CA PRO A 214 15.40 14.97 22.37
C PRO A 214 14.35 14.62 21.31
N THR A 215 13.70 15.63 20.71
CA THR A 215 12.71 15.42 19.64
C THR A 215 13.23 14.40 18.62
N PRO A 216 12.53 13.27 18.43
CA PRO A 216 13.02 12.18 17.60
C PRO A 216 13.18 12.61 16.15
N SER A 217 14.21 12.10 15.49
CA SER A 217 14.40 12.32 14.05
C SER A 217 13.42 11.44 13.27
N PRO A 218 12.72 11.96 12.25
CA PRO A 218 11.82 11.16 11.42
C PRO A 218 12.51 9.90 10.91
N LEU A 219 11.86 8.74 11.07
CA LEU A 219 12.31 7.51 10.41
C LEU A 219 11.64 7.46 9.04
N PRO A 220 12.39 7.67 7.94
CA PRO A 220 11.79 7.65 6.62
C PRO A 220 11.24 6.24 6.33
N LEU A 221 10.05 6.18 5.73
CA LEU A 221 9.42 4.90 5.44
C LEU A 221 10.27 4.06 4.48
N LEU A 222 10.81 4.71 3.45
CA LEU A 222 11.76 4.14 2.49
C LEU A 222 13.12 4.80 2.71
N SER A 223 14.20 4.02 2.69
CA SER A 223 15.54 4.62 2.70
C SER A 223 15.80 5.40 1.41
N PRO A 224 16.74 6.37 1.40
CA PRO A 224 17.10 7.10 0.18
C PRO A 224 17.47 6.19 -0.99
N ASP A 225 18.16 5.07 -0.73
CA ASP A 225 18.53 4.10 -1.76
C ASP A 225 17.30 3.38 -2.32
N ARG A 226 16.31 3.07 -1.48
CA ARG A 226 15.03 2.51 -1.94
C ARG A 226 14.22 3.50 -2.76
N CYS A 227 14.16 4.77 -2.36
CA CYS A 227 13.54 5.83 -3.17
C CYS A 227 14.18 5.93 -4.56
N LYS A 228 15.52 5.94 -4.63
CA LYS A 228 16.26 5.97 -5.89
C LYS A 228 16.01 4.73 -6.75
N ALA A 229 15.98 3.53 -6.15
CA ALA A 229 15.71 2.29 -6.87
C ALA A 229 14.30 2.28 -7.48
N VAL A 230 13.27 2.64 -6.71
CA VAL A 230 11.89 2.74 -7.20
C VAL A 230 11.77 3.77 -8.33
N LEU A 231 12.37 4.96 -8.16
CA LEU A 231 12.35 6.01 -9.17
C LEU A 231 13.12 5.61 -10.44
N ALA A 232 14.25 4.92 -10.30
CA ALA A 232 15.01 4.39 -11.43
C ALA A 232 14.19 3.33 -12.18
N GLY A 233 13.56 2.39 -11.47
CA GLY A 233 12.65 1.40 -12.05
C GLY A 233 11.51 2.06 -12.82
N ALA A 234 10.85 3.07 -12.22
CA ALA A 234 9.80 3.81 -12.91
C ALA A 234 10.31 4.48 -14.20
N ARG A 235 11.48 5.13 -14.16
CA ARG A 235 12.07 5.78 -15.34
C ARG A 235 12.49 4.81 -16.45
N ARG A 236 12.76 3.53 -16.14
CA ARG A 236 13.05 2.51 -17.16
C ARG A 236 11.81 2.15 -17.99
N HIS A 237 10.62 2.22 -17.40
CA HIS A 237 9.37 1.72 -17.99
C HIS A 237 8.39 2.82 -18.42
N VAL A 238 8.47 3.99 -17.80
CA VAL A 238 7.66 5.17 -18.15
C VAL A 238 8.32 5.91 -19.31
N SER A 239 7.65 5.91 -20.45
CA SER A 239 8.05 6.56 -21.69
C SER A 239 6.84 7.25 -22.32
N GLU A 240 7.07 8.15 -23.28
CA GLU A 240 6.02 8.75 -24.10
C GLU A 240 5.11 7.67 -24.71
N ALA A 241 5.71 6.64 -25.29
CA ALA A 241 4.98 5.52 -25.89
C ALA A 241 4.11 4.75 -24.88
N SER A 242 4.65 4.40 -23.70
CA SER A 242 3.87 3.67 -22.70
C SER A 242 2.79 4.54 -22.05
N TYR A 243 3.01 5.85 -21.93
CA TYR A 243 2.03 6.81 -21.46
C TYR A 243 0.84 6.96 -22.42
N PHE A 244 1.08 7.20 -23.71
CA PHE A 244 -0.01 7.30 -24.68
C PHE A 244 -0.74 5.98 -24.88
N ALA A 245 -0.03 4.85 -24.84
CA ALA A 245 -0.66 3.53 -24.87
C ALA A 245 -1.60 3.31 -23.66
N TRP A 246 -1.21 3.79 -22.47
CA TRP A 246 -2.09 3.77 -21.30
C TRP A 246 -3.33 4.64 -21.49
N LEU A 247 -3.17 5.88 -21.97
CA LEU A 247 -4.30 6.78 -22.25
C LEU A 247 -5.30 6.16 -23.23
N ASP A 248 -4.81 5.53 -24.30
CA ASP A 248 -5.66 4.83 -25.27
C ASP A 248 -6.38 3.64 -24.64
N ALA A 249 -5.67 2.88 -23.81
CA ALA A 249 -6.21 1.69 -23.17
C ALA A 249 -7.29 1.98 -22.11
N ILE A 250 -7.29 3.18 -21.51
CA ILE A 250 -8.31 3.59 -20.54
C ILE A 250 -9.56 4.24 -21.17
N ARG A 251 -9.53 4.60 -22.46
CA ARG A 251 -10.70 5.20 -23.16
C ARG A 251 -12.01 4.43 -23.02
N PRO A 252 -12.03 3.07 -23.03
CA PRO A 252 -13.27 2.31 -22.83
C PRO A 252 -13.90 2.49 -21.44
N TYR A 253 -13.17 3.03 -20.47
CA TYR A 253 -13.62 3.21 -19.08
C TYR A 253 -14.03 4.67 -18.86
N ALA A 254 -15.20 5.07 -19.36
CA ALA A 254 -15.66 6.47 -19.33
C ALA A 254 -15.59 7.13 -17.94
N TYR A 255 -15.79 6.36 -16.87
CA TYR A 255 -15.70 6.86 -15.50
C TYR A 255 -14.27 7.28 -15.09
N LEU A 256 -13.23 6.67 -15.67
CA LEU A 256 -11.84 7.03 -15.40
C LEU A 256 -11.51 8.42 -15.93
N GLU A 257 -12.13 8.87 -17.03
CA GLU A 257 -11.92 10.24 -17.53
C GLU A 257 -12.29 11.28 -16.47
N THR A 258 -13.44 11.08 -15.82
CA THR A 258 -13.91 11.97 -14.75
C THR A 258 -13.04 11.83 -13.49
N MET A 259 -12.73 10.60 -13.07
CA MET A 259 -11.99 10.38 -11.81
C MET A 259 -10.52 10.80 -11.91
N LEU A 260 -9.88 10.59 -13.06
CA LEU A 260 -8.47 10.96 -13.23
C LEU A 260 -8.31 12.46 -13.42
N GLY A 261 -9.27 13.16 -14.05
CA GLY A 261 -9.21 14.60 -14.24
C GLY A 261 -7.84 15.06 -14.77
N GLY A 262 -7.17 15.96 -14.05
CA GLY A 262 -5.83 16.47 -14.41
C GLY A 262 -4.65 15.53 -14.08
N THR A 263 -4.89 14.35 -13.50
CA THR A 263 -3.85 13.38 -13.10
C THR A 263 -2.92 12.98 -14.26
N PRO A 264 -3.40 12.67 -15.48
CA PRO A 264 -2.52 12.31 -16.57
C PRO A 264 -1.54 13.42 -16.96
N SER A 265 -2.00 14.67 -17.01
CA SER A 265 -1.13 15.82 -17.34
C SER A 265 -0.07 16.03 -16.27
N ARG A 266 -0.47 15.98 -14.99
CA ARG A 266 0.48 16.09 -13.87
C ARG A 266 1.50 14.97 -13.83
N PHE A 267 1.08 13.75 -14.19
CA PHE A 267 2.00 12.62 -14.33
C PHE A 267 3.01 12.86 -15.45
N ALA A 268 2.56 13.31 -16.62
CA ALA A 268 3.44 13.67 -17.73
C ALA A 268 4.46 14.75 -17.31
N ASP A 269 4.01 15.80 -16.60
CA ASP A 269 4.90 16.86 -16.10
C ASP A 269 5.93 16.32 -15.09
N ALA A 270 5.49 15.53 -14.11
CA ALA A 270 6.36 14.98 -13.07
C ALA A 270 7.45 14.06 -13.65
N PHE A 271 7.08 13.23 -14.63
CA PHE A 271 7.99 12.29 -15.30
C PHE A 271 8.64 12.85 -16.58
N LYS A 272 8.40 14.13 -16.91
CA LYS A 272 8.95 14.84 -18.08
C LYS A 272 8.68 14.11 -19.40
N ILE A 273 7.44 13.67 -19.57
CA ILE A 273 6.96 13.08 -20.82
C ILE A 273 6.62 14.24 -21.76
N VAL A 274 7.33 14.31 -22.88
CA VAL A 274 7.21 15.36 -23.91
C VAL A 274 6.44 14.82 -25.10
#